data_AF-A0A2N6A8Q1-F1
#
_entry.id   AF-A0A2N6A8Q1-F1
#
_cell.length_a   1.000
_cell.length_b   1.000
_cell.length_c   1.000
_cell.angle_alpha   90.00
_cell.angle_beta   90.00
_cell.angle_gamma   90.00
#
_symmetry.space_group_name_H-M   'P 1'
#
loop_
_entity.id
_entity.type
_entity.pdbx_description
1 polymer ?
#
loop_
_entity_poly.entity_id
_entity_poly.type
_entity_poly.pdbx_seq_one_letter_code
_entity_poly.pdbx_strand_id
1 'polypeptide(L)'
;MRDDRQTTVDPREVGEKTELTKIMEEKTIHVLQSVGERYGSYQDGMPNPVEDEQFVGYEQNAFEPFTQNINEQLPFHNRNHSEKIVIRVEEMCEEINNSDDPSVHISEEMKAILKYAAAMHDIGQETKIVPYGHGDDENIRNYKSGTNEDISIEQALVEIEAHLQEHIADEETKELYRNIIKHAIEGTKPKNFDLSTGTIYQQLDTEAPWQAHLIAYADIGGSSMAPETYMLEGDSFLLEQNPYILQAFTTYRDGKKVNDETKEKVEKKIKGWDKVQIGWAKGRKQMFFEGSKTEDGDNIPADISHVPDAVQKQLKKRFDKYDTSIDLATQRQELRKDMAFEQLAENFGFAHAA
;
A
#
# COMPACT_ATOMS: atom_id res chain seq x y z
N MET A 1 -23.26 -24.33 -52.01
CA MET A 1 -22.37 -23.27 -51.49
C MET A 1 -23.22 -22.39 -50.59
N ARG A 2 -23.23 -22.67 -49.27
CA ARG A 2 -23.79 -21.76 -48.27
C ARG A 2 -22.60 -21.03 -47.67
N ASP A 3 -22.66 -19.71 -47.76
CA ASP A 3 -21.65 -18.76 -47.31
C ASP A 3 -21.89 -18.55 -45.81
N ASP A 4 -21.28 -19.39 -44.98
CA ASP A 4 -21.27 -19.22 -43.52
C ASP A 4 -20.24 -18.14 -43.17
N ARG A 5 -20.67 -16.89 -43.23
CA ARG A 5 -19.91 -15.78 -42.67
C ARG A 5 -20.02 -15.85 -41.15
N GLN A 6 -19.02 -16.46 -40.53
CA GLN A 6 -18.68 -16.18 -39.14
C GLN A 6 -18.39 -14.67 -39.03
N THR A 7 -19.32 -13.93 -38.47
CA THR A 7 -19.08 -12.58 -37.98
C THR A 7 -18.09 -12.69 -36.82
N THR A 8 -16.82 -12.42 -37.10
CA THR A 8 -15.83 -12.10 -36.08
C THR A 8 -16.26 -10.79 -35.43
N VAL A 9 -16.89 -10.88 -34.26
CA VAL A 9 -17.13 -9.72 -33.40
C VAL A 9 -15.75 -9.22 -32.96
N ASP A 10 -15.46 -7.94 -33.24
CA ASP A 10 -14.25 -7.30 -32.76
C ASP A 10 -14.36 -7.23 -31.22
N PRO A 11 -13.42 -7.83 -30.46
CA PRO A 11 -13.46 -7.80 -28.99
C PRO A 11 -13.32 -6.38 -28.39
N ARG A 12 -13.16 -5.36 -29.25
CA ARG A 12 -13.13 -3.93 -28.87
C ARG A 12 -14.47 -3.22 -29.03
N GLU A 13 -15.56 -3.90 -29.38
CA GLU A 13 -16.89 -3.33 -29.19
C GLU A 13 -17.11 -3.11 -27.69
N VAL A 14 -17.12 -1.84 -27.27
CA VAL A 14 -17.44 -1.42 -25.91
C VAL A 14 -18.89 -1.84 -25.62
N GLY A 15 -19.05 -3.08 -25.16
CA GLY A 15 -20.33 -3.60 -24.70
C GLY A 15 -20.88 -2.70 -23.59
N GLU A 16 -22.21 -2.64 -23.47
CA GLU A 16 -22.83 -1.97 -22.32
C GLU A 16 -22.25 -2.57 -21.03
N LYS A 17 -21.75 -1.71 -20.13
CA LYS A 17 -21.25 -2.14 -18.82
C LYS A 17 -22.31 -2.97 -18.11
N THR A 18 -21.92 -4.12 -17.58
CA THR A 18 -22.81 -4.94 -16.74
C THR A 18 -23.26 -4.12 -15.52
N GLU A 19 -24.41 -4.45 -14.96
CA GLU A 19 -24.90 -3.75 -13.78
C GLU A 19 -23.93 -3.90 -12.60
N LEU A 20 -23.34 -5.10 -12.44
CA LEU A 20 -22.29 -5.34 -11.44
C LEU A 20 -21.07 -4.43 -11.67
N THR A 21 -20.64 -4.25 -12.92
CA THR A 21 -19.51 -3.35 -13.25
C THR A 21 -19.78 -1.93 -12.73
N LYS A 22 -20.98 -1.39 -13.00
CA LYS A 22 -21.36 -0.04 -12.54
C LYS A 22 -21.39 0.05 -11.02
N ILE A 23 -21.99 -0.94 -10.35
CA ILE A 23 -22.07 -1.00 -8.89
C ILE A 23 -20.66 -1.04 -8.29
N MET A 24 -19.76 -1.87 -8.82
CA MET A 24 -18.39 -1.96 -8.32
C MET A 24 -17.60 -0.67 -8.53
N GLU A 25 -17.82 0.05 -9.64
CA GLU A 25 -17.24 1.38 -9.85
C GLU A 25 -17.76 2.40 -8.82
N GLU A 26 -19.08 2.43 -8.56
CA GLU A 26 -19.68 3.29 -7.53
C GLU A 26 -19.17 2.95 -6.13
N LYS A 27 -19.08 1.66 -5.80
CA LYS A 27 -18.55 1.17 -4.53
C LYS A 27 -17.09 1.52 -4.34
N THR A 28 -16.27 1.38 -5.39
CA THR A 28 -14.87 1.81 -5.37
C THR A 28 -14.77 3.30 -4.99
N ILE A 29 -15.58 4.16 -5.61
CA ILE A 29 -15.61 5.60 -5.29
C ILE A 29 -16.07 5.83 -3.83
N HIS A 30 -17.12 5.15 -3.39
CA HIS A 30 -17.64 5.29 -2.03
C HIS A 30 -16.62 4.88 -0.97
N VAL A 31 -15.92 3.75 -1.19
CA VAL A 31 -14.84 3.28 -0.33
C VAL A 31 -13.75 4.33 -0.25
N LEU A 32 -13.21 4.77 -1.40
CA LEU A 32 -12.16 5.79 -1.44
C LEU A 32 -12.56 7.10 -0.74
N GLN A 33 -13.83 7.49 -0.79
CA GLN A 33 -14.34 8.66 -0.07
C GLN A 33 -14.42 8.45 1.45
N SER A 34 -14.61 7.21 1.91
CA SER A 34 -14.72 6.88 3.33
C SER A 34 -13.37 6.53 4.00
N VAL A 35 -12.38 6.09 3.22
CA VAL A 35 -10.98 5.96 3.66
C VAL A 35 -10.50 7.35 4.09
N GLY A 36 -10.14 7.54 5.36
CA GLY A 36 -9.84 8.86 5.92
C GLY A 36 -10.94 9.49 6.78
N GLU A 37 -12.20 9.07 6.67
CA GLU A 37 -13.28 9.52 7.56
C GLU A 37 -13.49 8.57 8.74
N ARG A 38 -12.97 7.33 8.65
CA ARG A 38 -13.11 6.28 9.65
C ARG A 38 -11.79 5.56 9.88
N TYR A 39 -10.85 6.20 10.58
CA TYR A 39 -9.83 5.40 11.28
C TYR A 39 -10.36 5.07 12.67
N GLY A 40 -10.33 3.77 12.99
CA GLY A 40 -11.01 3.19 14.14
C GLY A 40 -10.71 3.92 15.43
N SER A 41 -11.74 4.55 16.01
CA SER A 41 -11.79 4.70 17.45
C SER A 41 -11.73 3.29 18.06
N TYR A 42 -10.79 3.06 18.97
CA TYR A 42 -10.76 1.88 19.82
C TYR A 42 -12.18 1.57 20.31
N GLN A 43 -12.78 0.46 19.87
CA GLN A 43 -14.04 0.02 20.47
C GLN A 43 -13.72 -0.56 21.85
N ASP A 44 -14.24 0.10 22.89
CA ASP A 44 -14.29 -0.40 24.26
C ASP A 44 -14.87 -1.83 24.26
N GLY A 45 -14.09 -2.82 24.72
CA GLY A 45 -14.62 -4.18 24.94
C GLY A 45 -13.66 -5.36 24.71
N MET A 46 -12.46 -5.15 24.17
CA MET A 46 -11.46 -6.24 24.05
C MET A 46 -10.53 -6.28 25.28
N PRO A 47 -10.28 -7.47 25.87
CA PRO A 47 -9.61 -7.58 27.16
C PRO A 47 -8.14 -7.12 27.11
N ASN A 48 -7.81 -6.22 28.03
CA ASN A 48 -6.47 -5.74 28.34
C ASN A 48 -5.55 -6.89 28.77
N PRO A 49 -4.29 -6.85 28.35
CA PRO A 49 -3.21 -6.79 29.34
C PRO A 49 -2.25 -5.66 28.91
N VAL A 50 -1.82 -4.72 29.74
CA VAL A 50 -1.16 -4.85 31.04
C VAL A 50 -1.24 -3.48 31.72
N GLU A 51 -1.60 -3.44 33.01
CA GLU A 51 -1.44 -2.29 33.90
C GLU A 51 0.03 -2.18 34.39
N ASP A 52 0.37 -0.99 34.88
CA ASP A 52 1.60 -0.57 35.59
C ASP A 52 2.80 -0.20 34.69
N GLU A 53 3.56 0.88 34.93
CA GLU A 53 3.75 1.71 36.13
C GLU A 53 4.38 3.07 35.73
N GLN A 54 4.30 4.03 36.65
CA GLN A 54 4.72 5.44 36.62
C GLN A 54 6.10 5.72 35.99
N PHE A 55 6.26 6.80 35.19
CA PHE A 55 7.47 7.66 35.24
C PHE A 55 7.27 9.05 34.57
N VAL A 56 8.17 9.95 34.93
CA VAL A 56 8.12 11.43 34.85
C VAL A 56 8.85 11.93 33.60
N GLY A 57 8.25 12.84 32.80
CA GLY A 57 9.02 13.37 31.65
C GLY A 57 8.47 14.43 30.69
N TYR A 58 7.16 14.62 30.48
CA TYR A 58 6.60 15.75 29.70
C TYR A 58 5.26 16.17 30.31
N GLU A 59 4.75 17.38 30.00
CA GLU A 59 3.38 17.75 30.37
C GLU A 59 2.42 16.66 29.87
N GLN A 60 1.81 15.94 30.82
CA GLN A 60 1.11 14.67 30.67
C GLN A 60 -0.04 14.65 29.65
N ASN A 61 -0.36 15.79 29.03
CA ASN A 61 -1.55 16.00 28.19
C ASN A 61 -1.24 16.67 26.84
N ALA A 62 0.04 16.87 26.46
CA ALA A 62 0.40 17.45 25.16
C ALA A 62 0.48 16.40 24.03
N PHE A 63 0.76 15.15 24.38
CA PHE A 63 0.81 14.05 23.42
C PHE A 63 -0.60 13.57 23.06
N GLU A 64 -1.50 13.35 24.04
CA GLU A 64 -2.86 12.82 23.83
C GLU A 64 -3.67 13.46 22.68
N PRO A 65 -3.78 14.80 22.56
CA PRO A 65 -4.52 15.43 21.46
C PRO A 65 -3.85 15.23 20.09
N PHE A 66 -2.52 15.14 20.08
CA PHE A 66 -1.72 14.89 18.87
C PHE A 66 -1.80 13.41 18.44
N THR A 67 -1.77 12.47 19.40
CA THR A 67 -1.97 11.04 19.16
C THR A 67 -3.36 10.76 18.62
N GLN A 68 -4.40 11.40 19.17
CA GLN A 68 -5.78 11.19 18.72
C GLN A 68 -5.96 11.64 17.26
N ASN A 69 -5.43 12.81 16.89
CA ASN A 69 -5.51 13.34 15.53
C ASN A 69 -4.75 12.49 14.50
N ILE A 70 -3.56 11.98 14.84
CA ILE A 70 -2.73 11.18 13.90
C ILE A 70 -3.22 9.74 13.81
N ASN A 71 -3.87 9.21 14.85
CA ASN A 71 -4.55 7.92 14.74
C ASN A 71 -5.81 8.02 13.87
N GLU A 72 -6.44 9.19 13.79
CA GLU A 72 -7.62 9.45 12.95
C GLU A 72 -7.25 9.82 11.49
N GLN A 73 -6.01 10.19 11.19
CA GLN A 73 -5.54 10.53 9.83
C GLN A 73 -4.09 10.05 9.61
N LEU A 74 -3.95 8.84 9.07
CA LEU A 74 -2.65 8.26 8.78
C LEU A 74 -1.92 8.98 7.61
N PRO A 75 -0.62 9.34 7.75
CA PRO A 75 0.12 10.00 6.68
C PRO A 75 0.32 9.19 5.39
N PHE A 76 0.36 7.85 5.49
CA PHE A 76 0.60 6.95 4.35
C PHE A 76 -0.63 6.11 4.02
N HIS A 77 -1.07 5.21 4.92
CA HIS A 77 -2.20 4.32 4.65
C HIS A 77 -3.50 5.12 4.75
N ASN A 78 -3.76 5.96 3.74
CA ASN A 78 -4.89 6.87 3.60
C ASN A 78 -5.51 6.79 2.21
N ARG A 79 -6.54 7.60 1.97
CA ARG A 79 -7.26 7.65 0.70
C ARG A 79 -6.34 7.75 -0.51
N ASN A 80 -5.32 8.60 -0.45
CA ASN A 80 -4.43 8.84 -1.58
C ASN A 80 -3.56 7.61 -1.88
N HIS A 81 -3.18 6.81 -0.87
CA HIS A 81 -2.54 5.52 -1.09
C HIS A 81 -3.50 4.55 -1.80
N SER A 82 -4.71 4.35 -1.27
CA SER A 82 -5.72 3.48 -1.90
C SER A 82 -6.07 3.90 -3.33
N GLU A 83 -6.21 5.20 -3.60
CA GLU A 83 -6.44 5.74 -4.95
C GLU A 83 -5.29 5.36 -5.90
N LYS A 84 -4.04 5.45 -5.45
CA LYS A 84 -2.87 5.08 -6.24
C LYS A 84 -2.81 3.58 -6.51
N ILE A 85 -3.22 2.74 -5.56
CA ILE A 85 -3.29 1.28 -5.77
C ILE A 85 -4.35 0.96 -6.83
N VAL A 86 -5.54 1.57 -6.74
CA VAL A 86 -6.60 1.44 -7.75
C VAL A 86 -6.12 1.83 -9.15
N ILE A 87 -5.41 2.97 -9.27
CA ILE A 87 -4.84 3.42 -10.55
C ILE A 87 -3.83 2.42 -11.10
N ARG A 88 -2.90 1.92 -10.27
CA ARG A 88 -1.90 0.93 -10.70
C ARG A 88 -2.54 -0.37 -11.16
N VAL A 89 -3.58 -0.85 -10.46
CA VAL A 89 -4.35 -2.03 -10.88
C VAL A 89 -5.00 -1.81 -12.24
N GLU A 90 -5.61 -0.65 -12.47
CA GLU A 90 -6.19 -0.30 -13.78
C GLU A 90 -5.13 -0.29 -14.88
N GLU A 91 -3.99 0.37 -14.67
CA GLU A 91 -2.88 0.39 -15.63
C GLU A 91 -2.32 -1.00 -15.94
N MET A 92 -2.24 -1.88 -14.93
CA MET A 92 -1.83 -3.27 -15.14
C MET A 92 -2.84 -4.03 -15.98
N CYS A 93 -4.14 -3.88 -15.72
CA CYS A 93 -5.19 -4.53 -16.50
C CYS A 93 -5.15 -4.06 -17.96
N GLU A 94 -4.96 -2.77 -18.20
CA GLU A 94 -4.81 -2.20 -19.54
C GLU A 94 -3.56 -2.75 -20.27
N GLU A 95 -2.41 -2.85 -19.59
CA GLU A 95 -1.21 -3.42 -20.19
C GLU A 95 -1.38 -4.91 -20.52
N ILE A 96 -2.04 -5.67 -19.63
CA ILE A 96 -2.35 -7.09 -19.86
C ILE A 96 -3.28 -7.26 -21.08
N ASN A 97 -4.26 -6.38 -21.25
CA ASN A 97 -5.17 -6.39 -22.38
C ASN A 97 -4.51 -6.00 -23.72
N ASN A 98 -3.28 -5.46 -23.70
CA ASN A 98 -2.43 -5.33 -24.89
C ASN A 98 -1.73 -6.64 -25.29
N SER A 99 -2.00 -7.75 -24.61
CA SER A 99 -1.48 -9.07 -24.97
C SER A 99 -2.07 -9.60 -26.28
N ASP A 100 -1.21 -10.22 -27.09
CA ASP A 100 -1.63 -10.97 -28.29
C ASP A 100 -2.37 -12.27 -27.94
N ASP A 101 -2.28 -12.72 -26.68
CA ASP A 101 -2.99 -13.88 -26.16
C ASP A 101 -4.32 -13.43 -25.52
N PRO A 102 -5.48 -13.67 -26.16
CA PRO A 102 -6.78 -13.26 -25.63
C PRO A 102 -7.21 -14.06 -24.40
N SER A 103 -6.58 -15.22 -24.11
CA SER A 103 -6.95 -16.04 -22.96
C SER A 103 -6.58 -15.42 -21.60
N VAL A 104 -5.68 -14.42 -21.61
CA VAL A 104 -5.26 -13.69 -20.41
C VAL A 104 -5.90 -12.31 -20.29
N HIS A 105 -6.78 -11.93 -21.23
CA HIS A 105 -7.48 -10.65 -21.17
C HIS A 105 -8.38 -10.58 -19.94
N ILE A 106 -8.36 -9.43 -19.28
CA ILE A 106 -9.17 -9.10 -18.12
C ILE A 106 -10.41 -8.36 -18.62
N SER A 107 -11.59 -8.92 -18.31
CA SER A 107 -12.88 -8.28 -18.62
C SER A 107 -13.09 -7.00 -17.81
N GLU A 108 -13.95 -6.09 -18.28
CA GLU A 108 -14.30 -4.89 -17.51
C GLU A 108 -14.93 -5.22 -16.15
N GLU A 109 -15.70 -6.31 -16.06
CA GLU A 109 -16.28 -6.76 -14.79
C GLU A 109 -15.18 -7.22 -13.82
N MET A 110 -14.23 -8.03 -14.28
CA MET A 110 -13.08 -8.44 -13.47
C MET A 110 -12.23 -7.24 -13.05
N LYS A 111 -11.99 -6.29 -13.97
CA LYS A 111 -11.28 -5.04 -13.67
C LYS A 111 -11.99 -4.25 -12.57
N ALA A 112 -13.32 -4.17 -12.60
CA ALA A 112 -14.10 -3.47 -11.57
C ALA A 112 -14.01 -4.18 -10.21
N ILE A 113 -14.04 -5.52 -10.16
CA ILE A 113 -13.81 -6.30 -8.92
C ILE A 113 -12.42 -6.05 -8.35
N LEU A 114 -11.37 -6.07 -9.20
CA LEU A 114 -10.00 -5.80 -8.79
C LEU A 114 -9.84 -4.36 -8.26
N LYS A 115 -10.45 -3.37 -8.91
CA LYS A 115 -10.45 -1.98 -8.44
C LYS A 115 -11.16 -1.83 -7.10
N TYR A 116 -12.27 -2.52 -6.89
CA TYR A 116 -12.96 -2.54 -5.60
C TYR A 116 -12.07 -3.14 -4.50
N ALA A 117 -11.47 -4.32 -4.74
CA ALA A 117 -10.55 -4.95 -3.80
C ALA A 117 -9.33 -4.06 -3.48
N ALA A 118 -8.77 -3.38 -4.49
CA ALA A 118 -7.71 -2.41 -4.31
C ALA A 118 -8.12 -1.21 -3.45
N ALA A 119 -9.36 -0.73 -3.56
CA ALA A 119 -9.85 0.34 -2.68
C ALA A 119 -10.00 -0.14 -1.22
N MET A 120 -10.38 -1.40 -1.03
CA MET A 120 -10.65 -2.00 0.28
C MET A 120 -9.41 -2.47 1.05
N HIS A 121 -8.26 -2.69 0.39
CA HIS A 121 -7.13 -3.42 0.99
C HIS A 121 -6.64 -2.88 2.34
N ASP A 122 -6.78 -1.57 2.58
CA ASP A 122 -6.34 -0.87 3.80
C ASP A 122 -7.50 -0.27 4.62
N ILE A 123 -8.76 -0.63 4.35
CA ILE A 123 -9.90 -0.03 5.06
C ILE A 123 -9.92 -0.38 6.56
N GLY A 124 -9.37 -1.53 6.93
CA GLY A 124 -9.28 -2.04 8.30
C GLY A 124 -8.03 -1.61 9.06
N GLN A 125 -7.35 -0.53 8.65
CA GLN A 125 -6.03 -0.19 9.18
C GLN A 125 -6.09 0.30 10.64
N GLU A 126 -5.85 -0.61 11.59
CA GLU A 126 -5.68 -0.31 13.01
C GLU A 126 -4.21 -0.18 13.38
N THR A 127 -3.88 0.82 14.20
CA THR A 127 -2.51 1.09 14.63
C THR A 127 -2.46 1.62 16.06
N LYS A 128 -1.33 1.39 16.75
CA LYS A 128 -1.08 1.95 18.08
C LYS A 128 0.29 2.62 18.11
N ILE A 129 0.40 3.72 18.82
CA ILE A 129 1.70 4.33 19.12
C ILE A 129 2.25 3.69 20.39
N VAL A 130 3.47 3.17 20.35
CA VAL A 130 4.14 2.50 21.47
C VAL A 130 5.54 3.12 21.71
N PRO A 131 6.03 3.17 22.95
CA PRO A 131 7.40 3.62 23.24
C PRO A 131 8.44 2.70 22.59
N TYR A 132 9.45 3.28 21.94
CA TYR A 132 10.64 2.57 21.48
C TYR A 132 11.82 2.90 22.40
N GLY A 133 12.32 1.90 23.13
CA GLY A 133 13.47 2.07 24.04
C GLY A 133 13.12 2.64 25.43
N HIS A 134 14.14 3.11 26.15
CA HIS A 134 14.02 3.65 27.51
C HIS A 134 13.66 5.14 27.49
N GLY A 135 12.41 5.48 27.13
CA GLY A 135 11.87 6.84 27.21
C GLY A 135 10.74 7.13 26.20
N ASP A 136 9.89 8.11 26.51
CA ASP A 136 8.74 8.53 25.69
C ASP A 136 9.12 9.24 24.37
N ASP A 137 10.41 9.60 24.21
CA ASP A 137 10.91 10.45 23.12
C ASP A 137 10.98 9.77 21.73
N GLU A 138 10.84 8.44 21.67
CA GLU A 138 10.94 7.66 20.42
C GLU A 138 9.70 6.79 20.20
N ASN A 139 8.51 7.33 20.44
CA ASN A 139 7.28 6.64 20.11
C ASN A 139 7.23 6.20 18.63
N ILE A 140 7.01 4.91 18.38
CA ILE A 140 6.85 4.31 17.05
C ILE A 140 5.44 3.78 16.85
N ARG A 141 5.00 3.65 15.58
CA ARG A 141 3.73 3.00 15.27
C ARG A 141 3.92 1.49 15.23
N ASN A 142 3.13 0.78 16.03
CA ASN A 142 3.01 -0.67 15.99
C ASN A 142 1.72 -1.06 15.25
N TYR A 143 1.87 -1.87 14.22
CA TYR A 143 0.78 -2.47 13.46
C TYR A 143 0.54 -3.86 14.03
N LYS A 144 -0.72 -4.24 14.21
CA LYS A 144 -1.03 -5.65 14.42
C LYS A 144 -0.96 -6.33 13.05
N SER A 145 0.26 -6.75 12.67
CA SER A 145 0.52 -7.41 11.40
C SER A 145 -0.46 -8.56 11.15
N GLY A 146 -1.09 -8.58 9.97
CA GLY A 146 -2.04 -9.61 9.55
C GLY A 146 -3.48 -9.40 10.00
N THR A 147 -3.75 -8.66 11.08
CA THR A 147 -5.13 -8.43 11.54
C THR A 147 -5.83 -7.35 10.72
N ASN A 148 -5.09 -6.39 10.17
CA ASN A 148 -5.67 -5.29 9.40
C ASN A 148 -6.20 -5.78 8.05
N GLU A 149 -5.46 -6.67 7.39
CA GLU A 149 -5.89 -7.30 6.15
C GLU A 149 -7.07 -8.25 6.41
N ASP A 150 -7.09 -8.98 7.54
CA ASP A 150 -8.23 -9.83 7.91
C ASP A 150 -9.52 -9.01 8.11
N ILE A 151 -9.42 -7.86 8.80
CA ILE A 151 -10.54 -6.92 8.95
C ILE A 151 -10.99 -6.38 7.58
N SER A 152 -10.03 -6.01 6.73
CA SER A 152 -10.32 -5.48 5.39
C SER A 152 -11.00 -6.53 4.49
N ILE A 153 -10.55 -7.79 4.56
CA ILE A 153 -11.18 -8.93 3.88
C ILE A 153 -12.62 -9.12 4.38
N GLU A 154 -12.83 -9.17 5.70
CA GLU A 154 -14.17 -9.35 6.26
C GLU A 154 -15.13 -8.25 5.79
N GLN A 155 -14.71 -6.99 5.88
CA GLN A 155 -15.51 -5.85 5.43
C GLN A 155 -15.81 -5.91 3.93
N ALA A 156 -14.82 -6.22 3.09
CA ALA A 156 -14.99 -6.33 1.64
C ALA A 156 -15.97 -7.44 1.25
N LEU A 157 -15.84 -8.61 1.86
CA LEU A 157 -16.71 -9.76 1.57
C LEU A 157 -18.14 -9.50 2.04
N VAL A 158 -18.33 -8.91 3.23
CA VAL A 158 -19.67 -8.56 3.73
C VAL A 158 -20.38 -7.56 2.81
N GLU A 159 -19.66 -6.55 2.34
CA GLU A 159 -20.26 -5.51 1.50
C GLU A 159 -20.61 -6.03 0.09
N ILE A 160 -19.78 -6.88 -0.51
CA ILE A 160 -20.00 -7.35 -1.88
C ILE A 160 -21.02 -8.50 -1.98
N GLU A 161 -21.21 -9.29 -0.92
CA GLU A 161 -21.99 -10.54 -0.97
C GLU A 161 -23.42 -10.35 -1.53
N ALA A 162 -24.13 -9.30 -1.07
CA ALA A 162 -25.48 -9.03 -1.55
C ALA A 162 -25.51 -8.76 -3.07
N HIS A 163 -24.50 -8.04 -3.59
CA HIS A 163 -24.40 -7.71 -5.00
C HIS A 163 -24.02 -8.93 -5.86
N LEU A 164 -23.16 -9.81 -5.35
CA LEU A 164 -22.85 -11.08 -6.02
C LEU A 164 -24.10 -11.96 -6.11
N GLN A 165 -24.90 -12.05 -5.06
CA GLN A 165 -26.13 -12.85 -5.06
C GLN A 165 -27.21 -12.30 -6.00
N GLU A 166 -27.31 -10.97 -6.13
CA GLU A 166 -28.31 -10.31 -6.97
C GLU A 166 -27.95 -10.34 -8.45
N HIS A 167 -26.67 -10.13 -8.79
CA HIS A 167 -26.26 -9.85 -10.17
C HIS A 167 -25.49 -10.98 -10.87
N ILE A 168 -25.00 -11.98 -10.13
CA ILE A 168 -24.32 -13.16 -10.69
C ILE A 168 -25.19 -14.39 -10.44
N ALA A 169 -25.58 -15.08 -11.52
CA ALA A 169 -26.40 -16.29 -11.40
C ALA A 169 -25.56 -17.54 -11.07
N ASP A 170 -24.33 -17.58 -11.58
CA ASP A 170 -23.43 -18.73 -11.51
C ASP A 170 -22.60 -18.73 -10.21
N GLU A 171 -22.66 -19.81 -9.45
CA GLU A 171 -21.98 -19.89 -8.15
C GLU A 171 -20.46 -20.01 -8.31
N GLU A 172 -19.97 -20.60 -9.40
CA GLU A 172 -18.53 -20.69 -9.68
C GLU A 172 -17.93 -19.29 -9.89
N THR A 173 -18.63 -18.42 -10.63
CA THR A 173 -18.24 -17.01 -10.85
C THR A 173 -18.28 -16.20 -9.55
N LYS A 174 -19.31 -16.37 -8.71
CA LYS A 174 -19.35 -15.71 -7.39
C LYS A 174 -18.16 -16.13 -6.53
N GLU A 175 -17.89 -17.42 -6.47
CA GLU A 175 -16.80 -17.97 -5.69
C GLU A 175 -15.43 -17.50 -6.21
N LEU A 176 -15.26 -17.39 -7.53
CA LEU A 176 -14.09 -16.78 -8.13
C LEU A 176 -13.90 -15.33 -7.64
N TYR A 177 -14.95 -14.51 -7.65
CA TYR A 177 -14.84 -13.10 -7.20
C TYR A 177 -14.55 -12.99 -5.70
N ARG A 178 -15.16 -13.82 -4.85
CA ARG A 178 -14.82 -13.89 -3.42
C ARG A 178 -13.35 -14.24 -3.21
N ASN A 179 -12.87 -15.27 -3.92
CA ASN A 179 -11.48 -15.70 -3.82
C ASN A 179 -10.50 -14.65 -4.34
N ILE A 180 -10.83 -13.94 -5.42
CA ILE A 180 -10.01 -12.84 -5.92
C ILE A 180 -9.88 -11.73 -4.86
N ILE A 181 -11.00 -11.29 -4.27
CA ILE A 181 -10.98 -10.23 -3.24
C ILE A 181 -10.17 -10.68 -2.03
N LYS A 182 -10.45 -11.89 -1.52
CA LYS A 182 -9.77 -12.44 -0.35
C LYS A 182 -8.27 -12.55 -0.58
N HIS A 183 -7.85 -13.27 -1.63
CA HIS A 183 -6.43 -13.54 -1.89
C HIS A 183 -5.68 -12.29 -2.33
N ALA A 184 -6.36 -11.31 -2.92
CA ALA A 184 -5.74 -10.05 -3.27
C ALA A 184 -5.31 -9.25 -2.05
N ILE A 185 -6.21 -9.11 -1.07
CA ILE A 185 -5.94 -8.39 0.17
C ILE A 185 -5.03 -9.24 1.07
N GLU A 186 -5.20 -10.55 1.12
CA GLU A 186 -4.29 -11.42 1.88
C GLU A 186 -2.85 -11.35 1.34
N GLY A 187 -2.70 -11.20 0.02
CA GLY A 187 -1.41 -11.05 -0.65
C GLY A 187 -0.67 -9.75 -0.35
N THR A 188 -1.32 -8.71 0.23
CA THR A 188 -0.62 -7.47 0.62
C THR A 188 0.15 -7.63 1.93
N LYS A 189 -0.17 -8.66 2.75
CA LYS A 189 0.49 -8.93 4.03
C LYS A 189 2.01 -9.06 3.85
N PRO A 190 2.83 -8.20 4.50
CA PRO A 190 4.27 -8.37 4.49
C PRO A 190 4.62 -9.60 5.34
N LYS A 191 5.37 -10.56 4.79
CA LYS A 191 5.78 -11.73 5.56
C LYS A 191 6.94 -11.40 6.48
N ASN A 192 8.01 -10.85 5.92
CA ASN A 192 9.23 -10.45 6.62
C ASN A 192 9.96 -9.39 5.79
N PHE A 193 10.76 -8.56 6.46
CA PHE A 193 11.77 -7.75 5.80
C PHE A 193 12.98 -8.63 5.48
N ASP A 194 13.31 -8.77 4.20
CA ASP A 194 14.47 -9.51 3.73
C ASP A 194 15.68 -8.56 3.75
N LEU A 195 16.59 -8.79 4.71
CA LEU A 195 17.82 -8.00 4.86
C LEU A 195 18.75 -8.15 3.64
N SER A 196 18.68 -9.27 2.91
CA SER A 196 19.54 -9.53 1.76
C SER A 196 19.16 -8.67 0.56
N THR A 197 17.86 -8.41 0.38
CA THR A 197 17.33 -7.57 -0.71
C THR A 197 17.01 -6.15 -0.26
N GLY A 198 16.91 -5.89 1.05
CA GLY A 198 16.59 -4.57 1.58
C GLY A 198 15.13 -4.17 1.35
N THR A 199 14.22 -5.14 1.25
CA THR A 199 12.80 -4.91 1.02
C THR A 199 11.93 -5.98 1.69
N ILE A 200 10.61 -5.91 1.51
CA ILE A 200 9.68 -6.94 1.98
C ILE A 200 9.41 -7.99 0.91
N TYR A 201 9.13 -9.20 1.40
CA TYR A 201 8.53 -10.28 0.63
C TYR A 201 7.05 -10.43 1.00
N GLN A 202 6.18 -10.39 -0.02
CA GLN A 202 4.75 -10.72 0.07
C GLN A 202 4.58 -12.20 -0.29
N GLN A 203 3.98 -13.00 0.59
CA GLN A 203 3.75 -14.42 0.28
C GLN A 203 2.50 -14.56 -0.59
N LEU A 204 2.71 -14.73 -1.88
CA LEU A 204 1.65 -14.95 -2.85
C LEU A 204 1.23 -16.42 -2.84
N ASP A 205 -0.06 -16.68 -2.72
CA ASP A 205 -0.61 -18.04 -2.75
C ASP A 205 -0.62 -18.58 -4.19
N THR A 206 0.13 -19.65 -4.46
CA THR A 206 0.22 -20.25 -5.80
C THR A 206 -1.07 -20.90 -6.27
N GLU A 207 -2.00 -21.19 -5.36
CA GLU A 207 -3.31 -21.77 -5.69
C GLU A 207 -4.37 -20.68 -5.93
N ALA A 208 -4.07 -19.42 -5.61
CA ALA A 208 -5.00 -18.32 -5.84
C ALA A 208 -5.15 -18.00 -7.34
N PRO A 209 -6.29 -17.45 -7.77
CA PRO A 209 -6.42 -16.90 -9.11
C PRO A 209 -5.34 -15.84 -9.34
N TRP A 210 -4.60 -15.96 -10.45
CA TRP A 210 -3.44 -15.10 -10.71
C TRP A 210 -3.78 -13.60 -10.73
N GLN A 211 -5.03 -13.24 -11.04
CA GLN A 211 -5.53 -11.86 -11.01
C GLN A 211 -5.44 -11.24 -9.61
N ALA A 212 -5.57 -12.05 -8.55
CA ALA A 212 -5.47 -11.59 -7.18
C ALA A 212 -4.09 -10.98 -6.87
N HIS A 213 -3.03 -11.49 -7.50
CA HIS A 213 -1.67 -10.99 -7.29
C HIS A 213 -1.44 -9.57 -7.80
N LEU A 214 -2.28 -9.07 -8.71
CA LEU A 214 -2.15 -7.72 -9.24
C LEU A 214 -2.27 -6.65 -8.15
N ILE A 215 -3.08 -6.88 -7.11
CA ILE A 215 -3.24 -5.92 -6.02
C ILE A 215 -2.00 -5.89 -5.13
N ALA A 216 -1.44 -7.06 -4.79
CA ALA A 216 -0.15 -7.14 -4.09
C ALA A 216 0.97 -6.43 -4.88
N TYR A 217 1.02 -6.62 -6.20
CA TYR A 217 1.99 -5.92 -7.04
C TYR A 217 1.77 -4.40 -7.08
N ALA A 218 0.51 -3.94 -7.09
CA ALA A 218 0.18 -2.52 -7.09
C ALA A 218 0.58 -1.84 -5.77
N ASP A 219 0.31 -2.50 -4.65
CA ASP A 219 0.55 -2.02 -3.28
C ASP A 219 2.01 -1.57 -3.09
N ILE A 220 2.95 -2.43 -3.49
CA ILE A 220 4.39 -2.14 -3.42
C ILE A 220 5.02 -1.76 -4.78
N GLY A 221 4.18 -1.47 -5.77
CA GLY A 221 4.54 -1.18 -7.15
C GLY A 221 4.91 0.28 -7.43
N GLY A 222 4.83 1.17 -6.42
CA GLY A 222 5.17 2.59 -6.60
C GLY A 222 6.54 2.78 -7.24
N SER A 223 7.55 2.05 -6.77
CA SER A 223 8.93 2.14 -7.26
C SER A 223 9.12 1.67 -8.72
N SER A 224 8.21 0.88 -9.28
CA SER A 224 8.33 0.33 -10.63
C SER A 224 7.45 1.05 -11.65
N MET A 225 6.34 1.64 -11.22
CA MET A 225 5.32 2.23 -12.09
C MET A 225 5.28 3.77 -12.00
N ALA A 226 5.58 4.33 -10.82
CA ALA A 226 5.37 5.76 -10.53
C ALA A 226 6.49 6.38 -9.65
N PRO A 227 7.71 6.59 -10.20
CA PRO A 227 8.89 7.01 -9.42
C PRO A 227 8.73 8.26 -8.55
N GLU A 228 8.09 9.31 -9.06
CA GLU A 228 7.84 10.54 -8.28
C GLU A 228 6.83 10.31 -7.14
N THR A 229 5.85 9.47 -7.40
CA THR A 229 4.87 9.08 -6.39
C THR A 229 5.49 8.21 -5.31
N TYR A 230 6.36 7.27 -5.70
CA TYR A 230 7.13 6.45 -4.78
C TYR A 230 7.95 7.28 -3.79
N MET A 231 8.55 8.35 -4.29
CA MET A 231 9.27 9.32 -3.46
C MET A 231 8.37 9.99 -2.42
N LEU A 232 7.17 10.43 -2.79
CA LEU A 232 6.23 11.03 -1.84
C LEU A 232 5.69 10.00 -0.84
N GLU A 233 5.37 8.80 -1.31
CA GLU A 233 4.93 7.66 -0.51
C GLU A 233 5.97 7.26 0.54
N GLY A 234 7.25 7.24 0.16
CA GLY A 234 8.35 6.99 1.10
C GLY A 234 8.42 8.02 2.23
N ASP A 235 8.21 9.30 1.94
CA ASP A 235 8.18 10.36 2.95
C ASP A 235 6.94 10.24 3.86
N SER A 236 5.76 9.99 3.27
CA SER A 236 4.53 9.71 4.02
C SER A 236 4.69 8.52 4.97
N PHE A 237 5.27 7.42 4.49
CA PHE A 237 5.46 6.21 5.30
C PHE A 237 6.47 6.46 6.42
N LEU A 238 7.55 7.22 6.18
CA LEU A 238 8.48 7.64 7.23
C LEU A 238 7.76 8.36 8.38
N LEU A 239 6.92 9.35 8.04
CA LEU A 239 6.17 10.14 9.01
C LEU A 239 5.15 9.28 9.79
N GLU A 240 4.51 8.34 9.11
CA GLU A 240 3.54 7.44 9.74
C GLU A 240 4.21 6.49 10.75
N GLN A 241 5.35 5.91 10.37
CA GLN A 241 6.11 4.97 11.21
C GLN A 241 6.81 5.66 12.39
N ASN A 242 7.14 6.94 12.24
CA ASN A 242 7.93 7.72 13.20
C ASN A 242 7.16 8.99 13.60
N PRO A 243 6.07 8.86 14.38
CA PRO A 243 5.21 9.98 14.74
C PRO A 243 5.94 11.11 15.48
N TYR A 244 7.07 10.83 16.16
CA TYR A 244 7.92 11.86 16.76
C TYR A 244 8.51 12.85 15.72
N ILE A 245 8.78 12.40 14.49
CA ILE A 245 9.25 13.28 13.40
C ILE A 245 8.13 14.24 13.01
N LEU A 246 6.93 13.71 12.79
CA LEU A 246 5.74 14.50 12.49
C LEU A 246 5.46 15.51 13.62
N GLN A 247 5.68 15.11 14.88
CA GLN A 247 5.51 15.99 16.04
C GLN A 247 6.52 17.13 16.04
N ALA A 248 7.80 16.83 15.78
CA ALA A 248 8.85 17.82 15.70
C ALA A 248 8.59 18.83 14.57
N PHE A 249 8.20 18.35 13.38
CA PHE A 249 7.86 19.19 12.24
C PHE A 249 6.61 20.05 12.49
N THR A 250 5.58 19.51 13.12
CA THR A 250 4.38 20.27 13.51
C THR A 250 4.71 21.35 14.54
N THR A 251 5.54 21.00 15.55
CA THR A 251 6.01 21.95 16.57
C THR A 251 6.79 23.10 15.94
N TYR A 252 7.68 22.79 15.00
CA TYR A 252 8.42 23.78 14.21
C TYR A 252 7.49 24.67 13.38
N ARG A 253 6.55 24.07 12.63
CA ARG A 253 5.55 24.79 11.83
C ARG A 253 4.76 25.78 12.68
N ASP A 254 4.40 25.39 13.90
CA ASP A 254 3.60 26.20 14.82
C ASP A 254 4.43 27.30 15.53
N GLY A 255 5.69 27.53 15.14
CA GLY A 255 6.56 28.56 15.72
C GLY A 255 7.13 28.23 17.09
N LYS A 256 7.00 26.97 17.54
CA LYS A 256 7.47 26.51 18.84
C LYS A 256 8.90 25.99 18.74
N LYS A 257 9.64 26.10 19.86
CA LYS A 257 11.03 25.65 19.93
C LYS A 257 11.11 24.12 19.98
N VAL A 258 11.82 23.53 19.03
CA VAL A 258 12.29 22.14 19.07
C VAL A 258 13.71 22.12 19.67
N ASN A 259 13.98 21.21 20.61
CA ASN A 259 15.30 21.12 21.25
C ASN A 259 16.35 20.46 20.33
N ASP A 260 17.63 20.74 20.56
CA ASP A 260 18.72 20.32 19.66
C ASP A 260 18.88 18.78 19.58
N GLU A 261 18.61 18.07 20.67
CA GLU A 261 18.64 16.61 20.70
C GLU A 261 17.57 15.99 19.78
N THR A 262 16.35 16.53 19.82
CA THR A 262 15.25 16.10 18.94
C THR A 262 15.58 16.38 17.48
N LYS A 263 16.15 17.56 17.19
CA LYS A 263 16.58 17.92 15.83
C LYS A 263 17.61 16.93 15.30
N GLU A 264 18.65 16.62 16.09
CA GLU A 264 19.70 15.68 15.69
C GLU A 264 19.12 14.26 15.45
N LYS A 265 18.22 13.78 16.31
CA LYS A 265 17.53 12.49 16.14
C LYS A 265 16.72 12.45 14.85
N VAL A 266 15.90 13.47 14.60
CA VAL A 266 15.07 13.59 13.39
C VAL A 266 15.95 13.62 12.13
N GLU A 267 16.98 14.45 12.11
CA GLU A 267 17.92 14.55 10.99
C GLU A 267 18.58 13.20 10.69
N LYS A 268 19.09 12.52 11.73
CA LYS A 268 19.72 11.20 11.58
C LYS A 268 18.75 10.18 11.01
N LYS A 269 17.49 10.18 11.47
CA LYS A 269 16.48 9.22 10.99
C LYS A 269 16.11 9.48 9.52
N ILE A 270 15.87 10.72 9.12
CA ILE A 270 15.55 11.08 7.72
C ILE A 270 16.71 10.73 6.79
N LYS A 271 17.94 11.12 7.15
CA LYS A 271 19.15 10.81 6.36
C LYS A 271 19.40 9.30 6.27
N GLY A 272 19.03 8.54 7.29
CA GLY A 272 19.02 7.08 7.28
C GLY A 272 17.93 6.51 6.36
N TRP A 273 16.73 7.09 6.38
CA TRP A 273 15.59 6.69 5.56
C TRP A 273 15.84 6.83 4.06
N ASP A 274 16.49 7.91 3.63
CA ASP A 274 16.82 8.12 2.22
C ASP A 274 17.67 6.94 1.65
N LYS A 275 18.55 6.35 2.47
CA LYS A 275 19.31 5.14 2.10
C LYS A 275 18.43 3.90 2.00
N VAL A 276 17.45 3.77 2.89
CA VAL A 276 16.49 2.66 2.88
C VAL A 276 15.66 2.68 1.60
N GLN A 277 15.24 3.86 1.13
CA GLN A 277 14.49 3.99 -0.13
C GLN A 277 15.31 3.47 -1.35
N ILE A 278 16.60 3.80 -1.43
CA ILE A 278 17.46 3.25 -2.49
C ILE A 278 17.54 1.72 -2.42
N GLY A 279 17.71 1.17 -1.21
CA GLY A 279 17.72 -0.27 -0.96
C GLY A 279 16.39 -0.92 -1.36
N TRP A 280 15.28 -0.30 -0.98
CA TRP A 280 13.93 -0.78 -1.28
C TRP A 280 13.67 -0.90 -2.77
N ALA A 281 13.94 0.15 -3.56
CA ALA A 281 13.70 0.11 -5.00
C ALA A 281 14.56 -0.98 -5.70
N LYS A 282 15.82 -1.16 -5.27
CA LYS A 282 16.68 -2.26 -5.75
C LYS A 282 16.14 -3.63 -5.36
N GLY A 283 15.79 -3.79 -4.09
CA GLY A 283 15.21 -5.02 -3.56
C GLY A 283 13.93 -5.41 -4.26
N ARG A 284 13.01 -4.46 -4.47
CA ARG A 284 11.77 -4.71 -5.18
C ARG A 284 11.99 -5.10 -6.65
N LYS A 285 12.97 -4.51 -7.34
CA LYS A 285 13.37 -4.95 -8.68
C LYS A 285 13.84 -6.41 -8.68
N GLN A 286 14.70 -6.77 -7.73
CA GLN A 286 15.21 -8.13 -7.58
C GLN A 286 14.08 -9.12 -7.24
N MET A 287 13.28 -8.84 -6.22
CA MET A 287 12.15 -9.68 -5.83
C MET A 287 11.15 -9.89 -6.96
N PHE A 288 10.84 -8.84 -7.72
CA PHE A 288 9.87 -8.93 -8.79
C PHE A 288 10.35 -9.77 -9.98
N PHE A 289 11.61 -9.64 -10.40
CA PHE A 289 12.13 -10.30 -11.60
C PHE A 289 12.93 -11.58 -11.36
N GLU A 290 13.58 -11.71 -10.21
CA GLU A 290 14.58 -12.75 -9.93
C GLU A 290 14.23 -13.59 -8.70
N GLY A 291 13.49 -13.01 -7.74
CA GLY A 291 13.26 -13.63 -6.43
C GLY A 291 14.44 -13.42 -5.48
N SER A 292 14.50 -14.21 -4.42
CA SER A 292 15.55 -14.12 -3.39
C SER A 292 15.83 -15.47 -2.74
N LYS A 293 16.74 -15.49 -1.76
CA LYS A 293 16.95 -16.62 -0.86
C LYS A 293 16.86 -16.14 0.59
N THR A 294 16.18 -16.88 1.43
CA THR A 294 16.16 -16.63 2.87
C THR A 294 17.54 -16.90 3.48
N GLU A 295 17.77 -16.41 4.71
CA GLU A 295 18.99 -16.71 5.47
C GLU A 295 19.18 -18.22 5.70
N ASP A 296 18.07 -18.96 5.81
CA ASP A 296 18.05 -20.42 5.96
C ASP A 296 18.28 -21.18 4.63
N GLY A 297 18.39 -20.45 3.52
CA GLY A 297 18.71 -21.00 2.19
C GLY A 297 17.49 -21.40 1.34
N ASP A 298 16.26 -21.11 1.79
CA ASP A 298 15.06 -21.36 1.01
C ASP A 298 14.96 -20.39 -0.17
N ASN A 299 14.58 -20.89 -1.34
CA ASN A 299 14.37 -20.04 -2.51
C ASN A 299 13.00 -19.37 -2.43
N ILE A 300 12.99 -18.05 -2.54
CA ILE A 300 11.79 -17.26 -2.75
C ILE A 300 11.65 -17.03 -4.26
N PRO A 301 10.57 -17.51 -4.90
CA PRO A 301 10.35 -17.30 -6.32
C PRO A 301 10.17 -15.81 -6.64
N ALA A 302 10.48 -15.43 -7.89
CA ALA A 302 10.20 -14.08 -8.36
C ALA A 302 8.69 -13.80 -8.28
N ASP A 303 8.30 -12.60 -7.84
CA ASP A 303 6.88 -12.27 -7.68
C ASP A 303 6.12 -12.49 -8.99
N ILE A 304 6.72 -12.09 -10.13
CA ILE A 304 6.11 -12.25 -11.46
C ILE A 304 5.93 -13.70 -11.91
N SER A 305 6.56 -14.68 -11.26
CA SER A 305 6.41 -16.10 -11.64
C SER A 305 5.04 -16.69 -11.27
N HIS A 306 4.24 -15.97 -10.49
CA HIS A 306 2.89 -16.38 -10.05
C HIS A 306 1.79 -16.03 -11.06
N VAL A 307 2.14 -15.49 -12.24
CA VAL A 307 1.17 -15.20 -13.30
C VAL A 307 1.55 -15.89 -14.62
N PRO A 308 0.61 -16.12 -15.55
CA PRO A 308 0.89 -16.75 -16.84
C PRO A 308 1.96 -16.01 -17.65
N ASP A 309 2.77 -16.71 -18.44
CA ASP A 309 3.88 -16.13 -19.21
C ASP A 309 3.48 -14.93 -20.08
N ALA A 310 2.30 -14.97 -20.68
CA ALA A 310 1.76 -13.86 -21.46
C ALA A 310 1.52 -12.61 -20.59
N VAL A 311 1.01 -12.78 -19.37
CA VAL A 311 0.85 -11.72 -18.36
C VAL A 311 2.23 -11.22 -17.91
N GLN A 312 3.19 -12.10 -17.64
CA GLN A 312 4.54 -11.72 -17.25
C GLN A 312 5.20 -10.80 -18.29
N LYS A 313 5.03 -11.10 -19.58
CA LYS A 313 5.56 -10.29 -20.68
C LYS A 313 5.00 -8.87 -20.66
N GLN A 314 3.71 -8.71 -20.34
CA GLN A 314 3.07 -7.40 -20.26
C GLN A 314 3.49 -6.65 -18.99
N LEU A 315 3.46 -7.31 -17.84
CA LEU A 315 3.87 -6.70 -16.57
C LEU A 315 5.34 -6.27 -16.58
N LYS A 316 6.25 -6.99 -17.25
CA LYS A 316 7.64 -6.56 -17.44
C LYS A 316 7.78 -5.19 -18.12
N LYS A 317 6.88 -4.84 -19.04
CA LYS A 317 6.86 -3.51 -19.67
C LYS A 317 6.34 -2.46 -18.71
N ARG A 318 5.37 -2.82 -17.87
CA ARG A 318 4.75 -1.90 -16.90
C ARG A 318 5.65 -1.60 -15.71
N PHE A 319 6.48 -2.57 -15.30
CA PHE A 319 7.37 -2.51 -14.14
C PHE A 319 8.80 -2.11 -14.55
N ASP A 320 8.94 -1.13 -15.44
CA ASP A 320 10.21 -0.78 -16.08
C ASP A 320 10.95 0.41 -15.43
N LYS A 321 10.36 1.08 -14.43
CA LYS A 321 10.90 2.34 -13.88
C LYS A 321 11.68 2.21 -12.58
N TYR A 322 12.04 0.99 -12.17
CA TYR A 322 12.84 0.77 -10.96
C TYR A 322 14.15 1.58 -10.96
N ASP A 323 14.87 1.61 -12.07
CA ASP A 323 16.14 2.33 -12.16
C ASP A 323 15.94 3.85 -12.03
N THR A 324 14.85 4.39 -12.60
CA THR A 324 14.46 5.80 -12.40
C THR A 324 14.17 6.10 -10.92
N SER A 325 13.47 5.21 -10.22
CA SER A 325 13.21 5.37 -8.77
C SER A 325 14.49 5.31 -7.94
N ILE A 326 15.45 4.45 -8.31
CA ILE A 326 16.77 4.36 -7.68
C ILE A 326 17.56 5.67 -7.88
N ASP A 327 17.54 6.22 -9.10
CA ASP A 327 18.21 7.48 -9.41
C ASP A 327 17.58 8.65 -8.64
N LEU A 328 16.26 8.75 -8.60
CA LEU A 328 15.55 9.79 -7.82
C LEU A 328 15.84 9.68 -6.32
N ALA A 329 15.81 8.47 -5.76
CA ALA A 329 16.14 8.24 -4.36
C ALA A 329 17.60 8.62 -4.04
N THR A 330 18.53 8.34 -4.97
CA THR A 330 19.94 8.74 -4.85
C THR A 330 20.11 10.25 -4.90
N GLN A 331 19.43 10.93 -5.83
CA GLN A 331 19.46 12.40 -5.90
C GLN A 331 18.90 13.04 -4.63
N ARG A 332 17.81 12.48 -4.09
CA ARG A 332 17.21 12.94 -2.84
C ARG A 332 18.14 12.74 -1.64
N GLN A 333 18.80 11.59 -1.54
CA GLN A 333 19.80 11.35 -0.52
C GLN A 333 20.92 12.39 -0.59
N GLU A 334 21.43 12.67 -1.80
CA GLU A 334 22.48 13.67 -2.00
C GLU A 334 22.02 15.11 -1.70
N LEU A 335 20.77 15.44 -1.98
CA LEU A 335 20.16 16.72 -1.65
C LEU A 335 20.02 16.91 -0.13
N ARG A 336 19.55 15.89 0.59
CA ARG A 336 19.23 15.95 2.02
C ARG A 336 20.42 15.71 2.94
N LYS A 337 21.55 15.19 2.43
CA LYS A 337 22.71 14.79 3.26
C LYS A 337 23.23 15.91 4.17
N ASP A 338 23.22 17.15 3.67
CA ASP A 338 23.75 18.33 4.36
C ASP A 338 22.64 19.26 4.89
N MET A 339 21.37 18.88 4.74
CA MET A 339 20.26 19.68 5.25
C MET A 339 20.19 19.61 6.78
N ALA A 340 20.00 20.78 7.39
CA ALA A 340 19.65 20.92 8.80
C ALA A 340 18.15 20.65 9.00
N PHE A 341 17.75 20.43 10.27
CA PHE A 341 16.36 20.18 10.66
C PHE A 341 15.33 21.12 10.01
N GLU A 342 15.56 22.44 10.03
CA GLU A 342 14.62 23.42 9.46
C GLU A 342 14.45 23.23 7.95
N GLN A 343 15.55 22.96 7.24
CA GLN A 343 15.52 22.72 5.80
C GLN A 343 14.82 21.40 5.46
N LEU A 344 14.99 20.37 6.30
CA LEU A 344 14.25 19.12 6.17
C LEU A 344 12.76 19.34 6.41
N ALA A 345 12.38 20.08 7.46
CA ALA A 345 10.98 20.37 7.74
C ALA A 345 10.30 21.11 6.57
N GLU A 346 10.95 22.13 6.01
CA GLU A 346 10.48 22.84 4.81
C GLU A 346 10.41 21.92 3.59
N ASN A 347 11.39 21.03 3.39
CA ASN A 347 11.40 20.07 2.29
C ASN A 347 10.24 19.05 2.37
N PHE A 348 9.77 18.74 3.58
CA PHE A 348 8.59 17.92 3.84
C PHE A 348 7.27 18.73 3.83
N GLY A 349 7.32 20.04 3.56
CA GLY A 349 6.14 20.91 3.46
C GLY A 349 5.71 21.59 4.76
N PHE A 350 6.52 21.52 5.83
CA PHE A 350 6.24 22.12 7.13
C PHE A 350 6.93 23.49 7.27
N ALA A 351 6.54 24.44 6.42
CA ALA A 351 7.06 25.82 6.48
C ALA A 351 6.71 26.48 7.82
N HIS A 352 7.67 27.20 8.42
CA HIS A 352 7.48 27.89 9.70
C HIS A 352 6.38 28.96 9.60
N ALA A 353 5.42 28.95 10.51
CA ALA A 353 4.46 30.05 10.65
C ALA A 353 5.23 31.32 11.03
N ALA A 354 5.19 32.32 10.15
CA ALA A 354 5.88 33.59 10.32
C ALA A 354 5.41 34.37 11.55
#